data_AF-A0A519PQE8-F1
#
_entry.id   AF-A0A519PQE8-F1
#
_cell.length_a   1.000
_cell.length_b   1.000
_cell.length_c   1.000
_cell.angle_alpha   90.00
_cell.angle_beta   90.00
_cell.angle_gamma   90.00
#
_symmetry.space_group_name_H-M   'P 1'
#
loop_
_entity.id
_entity.type
_entity.pdbx_description
1 polymer ?
#
loop_
_entity_poly.entity_id
_entity_poly.type
_entity_poly.pdbx_seq_one_letter_code
_entity_poly.pdbx_strand_id
1 'polypeptide(L)'
;PWQAGAAAMTALLVGFSAAGLALALTAACRSREQAQPLTTFVVLLLAALGGSMAPRFLMPEAFRALGWITPHAWAIEAYQAVIWRAEFTPGVVAGWAVLTGLGAAGLGVALVLERRRAAR
;
A
#
# COMPACT_ATOMS: atom_id res chain seq x y z
N PRO A 1 -2.59 2.26 -25.57
CA PRO A 1 -2.97 0.84 -25.37
C PRO A 1 -3.63 0.68 -23.99
N TRP A 2 -4.63 -0.20 -23.84
CA TRP A 2 -5.38 -0.35 -22.58
C TRP A 2 -4.47 -0.71 -21.39
N GLN A 3 -3.37 -1.44 -21.64
CA GLN A 3 -2.36 -1.78 -20.63
C GLN A 3 -1.75 -0.54 -19.98
N ALA A 4 -1.48 0.51 -20.77
CA ALA A 4 -0.93 1.76 -20.24
C ALA A 4 -1.94 2.47 -19.32
N GLY A 5 -3.23 2.46 -19.69
CA GLY A 5 -4.30 3.01 -18.85
C GLY A 5 -4.45 2.26 -17.53
N ALA A 6 -4.46 0.92 -17.59
CA ALA A 6 -4.55 0.09 -16.38
C ALA A 6 -3.28 0.21 -15.51
N ALA A 7 -2.08 0.27 -16.10
CA ALA A 7 -0.84 0.49 -15.34
C ALA A 7 -0.81 1.88 -14.69
N ALA A 8 -1.27 2.93 -15.39
CA ALA A 8 -1.39 4.27 -14.82
C ALA A 8 -2.40 4.31 -13.67
N MET A 9 -3.54 3.63 -13.81
CA MET A 9 -4.51 3.49 -12.71
C MET A 9 -3.89 2.78 -11.51
N THR A 10 -3.19 1.65 -11.72
CA THR A 10 -2.44 0.97 -10.65
C THR A 10 -1.46 1.93 -9.96
N ALA A 11 -0.68 2.71 -10.71
CA ALA A 11 0.27 3.67 -10.15
C ALA A 11 -0.42 4.75 -9.31
N LEU A 12 -1.54 5.31 -9.79
CA LEU A 12 -2.34 6.28 -9.05
C LEU A 12 -2.86 5.71 -7.74
N LEU A 13 -3.38 4.48 -7.76
CA LEU A 13 -3.91 3.83 -6.56
C LEU A 13 -2.81 3.42 -5.57
N VAL A 14 -1.64 3.01 -6.07
CA VAL A 14 -0.46 2.81 -5.23
C VAL A 14 -0.03 4.12 -4.56
N GLY A 15 0.02 5.22 -5.31
CA GLY A 15 0.33 6.54 -4.77
C GLY A 15 -0.68 6.99 -3.71
N PHE A 16 -1.97 6.81 -3.97
CA PHE A 16 -3.04 7.10 -3.01
C PHE A 16 -2.92 6.24 -1.75
N SER A 17 -2.69 4.93 -1.89
CA SER A 17 -2.46 4.03 -0.76
C SER A 17 -1.25 4.45 0.07
N ALA A 18 -0.13 4.76 -0.58
CA ALA A 18 1.10 5.18 0.09
C ALA A 18 0.90 6.51 0.83
N ALA A 19 0.27 7.50 0.19
CA ALA A 19 -0.03 8.79 0.80
C ALA A 19 -0.97 8.65 2.01
N GLY A 20 -2.05 7.87 1.89
CA GLY A 20 -2.98 7.62 3.00
C GLY A 20 -2.31 6.96 4.20
N LEU A 21 -1.49 5.93 3.98
CA LEU A 21 -0.73 5.27 5.05
C LEU A 21 0.29 6.21 5.70
N ALA A 22 1.02 7.00 4.90
CA ALA A 22 1.97 7.98 5.41
C ALA A 22 1.28 9.06 6.26
N LEU A 23 0.11 9.55 5.84
CA LEU A 23 -0.69 10.49 6.62
C LEU A 23 -1.13 9.88 7.96
N ALA A 24 -1.57 8.62 7.97
CA ALA A 24 -1.96 7.94 9.21
C ALA A 24 -0.78 7.81 10.19
N LEU A 25 0.39 7.39 9.70
CA LEU A 25 1.59 7.21 10.52
C LEU A 25 2.10 8.54 11.08
N THR A 26 2.13 9.58 10.25
CA THR A 26 2.59 10.91 10.68
C THR A 26 1.61 11.55 11.68
N ALA A 27 0.30 11.44 11.44
CA ALA A 27 -0.74 11.90 12.37
C ALA A 27 -0.77 11.11 13.70
N ALA A 28 -0.18 9.92 13.76
CA ALA A 28 -0.01 9.17 15.01
C ALA A 28 1.19 9.65 15.84
N CYS A 29 2.16 10.33 15.22
CA CYS A 29 3.39 10.79 15.88
C CYS A 29 3.18 12.12 16.61
N ARG A 30 3.95 12.35 17.69
CA ARG A 30 3.88 13.60 18.47
C ARG A 30 4.97 14.61 18.09
N SER A 31 6.04 14.15 17.43
CA SER A 31 7.12 15.01 16.94
C SER A 31 7.63 14.56 15.56
N ARG A 32 8.32 15.46 14.87
CA ARG A 32 8.98 15.17 13.59
C ARG A 32 10.08 14.10 13.74
N GLU A 33 10.80 14.15 14.86
CA GLU A 33 11.85 13.18 15.20
C GLU A 33 11.32 11.76 15.38
N GLN A 34 10.06 11.60 15.82
CA GLN A 34 9.40 10.28 15.87
C GLN A 34 8.89 9.85 14.50
N ALA A 35 8.32 10.77 13.72
CA ALA A 35 7.65 10.46 12.47
C ALA A 35 8.60 9.87 11.42
N GLN A 36 9.80 10.43 11.28
CA GLN A 36 10.76 10.01 10.26
C GLN A 36 11.24 8.56 10.44
N PRO A 37 11.81 8.14 11.59
CA PRO A 37 12.27 6.76 11.77
C PRO A 37 11.12 5.76 11.79
N LEU A 38 9.98 6.09 12.40
CA LEU A 38 8.83 5.19 12.46
C LEU A 38 8.26 4.91 11.06
N THR A 39 8.04 5.96 10.27
CA THR A 39 7.49 5.81 8.92
C THR A 39 8.45 5.01 8.04
N THR A 40 9.75 5.29 8.13
CA THR A 40 10.77 4.57 7.38
C THR A 40 10.77 3.09 7.73
N PHE A 41 10.78 2.75 9.03
CA PHE A 41 10.73 1.37 9.49
C PHE A 41 9.48 0.64 9.01
N VAL A 42 8.29 1.24 9.16
CA VAL A 42 7.02 0.64 8.73
C VAL A 42 6.99 0.41 7.23
N VAL A 43 7.43 1.38 6.42
CA VAL A 43 7.46 1.24 4.96
C VAL A 43 8.39 0.10 4.54
N LEU A 44 9.59 0.01 5.12
CA LEU A 44 10.55 -1.06 4.82
C LEU A 44 10.01 -2.43 5.25
N LEU A 45 9.36 -2.51 6.41
CA LEU A 45 8.73 -3.74 6.86
C LEU A 45 7.63 -4.21 5.89
N LEU A 46 6.76 -3.28 5.46
CA LEU A 46 5.71 -3.57 4.48
C LEU A 46 6.29 -3.97 3.12
N ALA A 47 7.42 -3.39 2.70
CA ALA A 47 8.11 -3.75 1.46
C ALA A 47 8.71 -5.16 1.52
N ALA A 48 9.38 -5.48 2.64
CA ALA A 48 9.98 -6.79 2.87
C ALA A 48 8.93 -7.90 2.90
N LEU A 49 7.79 -7.68 3.58
CA LEU A 49 6.69 -8.65 3.64
C LEU A 49 5.92 -8.75 2.31
N GLY A 50 5.78 -7.63 1.62
CA GLY A 50 4.92 -7.51 0.45
C GLY A 50 5.49 -8.00 -0.86
N GLY A 51 6.76 -8.37 -0.88
CA GLY A 51 7.40 -9.01 -2.02
C GLY A 51 8.17 -8.09 -2.96
N SER A 52 8.27 -6.80 -2.65
CA SER A 52 9.01 -5.84 -3.49
C SER A 52 10.52 -5.95 -3.31
N MET A 53 10.99 -6.38 -2.14
CA MET A 53 12.43 -6.62 -1.89
C MET A 53 12.87 -8.05 -2.22
N ALA A 54 12.00 -9.04 -2.00
CA ALA A 54 12.25 -10.44 -2.33
C ALA A 54 10.97 -11.07 -2.89
N PRO A 55 11.02 -11.85 -3.99
CA PRO A 55 9.83 -12.43 -4.58
C PRO A 55 9.04 -13.36 -3.62
N ARG A 56 7.71 -13.20 -3.55
CA ARG A 56 6.85 -13.92 -2.60
C ARG A 56 6.84 -15.44 -2.78
N PHE A 57 7.09 -15.94 -4.00
CA PHE A 57 7.15 -17.37 -4.26
C PHE A 57 8.40 -18.03 -3.66
N LEU A 58 9.43 -17.23 -3.33
CA LEU A 58 10.63 -17.69 -2.60
C LEU A 58 10.45 -17.65 -1.08
N MET A 59 9.38 -17.01 -0.59
CA MET A 59 9.14 -16.88 0.85
C MET A 59 8.47 -18.14 1.43
N PRO A 60 8.71 -18.45 2.72
CA PRO A 60 7.96 -19.46 3.45
C PRO A 60 6.45 -19.14 3.47
N GLU A 61 5.62 -20.17 3.63
CA GLU A 61 4.15 -20.04 3.49
C GLU A 61 3.54 -18.96 4.38
N ALA A 62 3.99 -18.87 5.64
CA ALA A 62 3.51 -17.84 6.57
C ALA A 62 3.79 -16.41 6.07
N PHE A 63 4.99 -16.16 5.53
CA PHE A 63 5.35 -14.85 4.97
C PHE A 63 4.60 -14.55 3.69
N ARG A 64 4.36 -15.58 2.86
CA ARG A 64 3.54 -15.44 1.66
C ARG A 64 2.11 -15.02 2.02
N ALA A 65 1.51 -15.61 3.04
CA ALA A 65 0.20 -15.21 3.54
C ALA A 65 0.20 -13.78 4.09
N LEU A 66 1.18 -13.43 4.94
CA LEU A 66 1.32 -12.09 5.50
C LEU A 66 1.52 -10.99 4.45
N GLY A 67 2.18 -11.31 3.33
CA GLY A 67 2.41 -10.35 2.25
C GLY A 67 1.11 -9.74 1.69
N TRP A 68 -0.01 -10.48 1.72
CA TRP A 68 -1.32 -9.98 1.26
C TRP A 68 -1.89 -8.84 2.10
N ILE A 69 -1.36 -8.60 3.31
CA ILE A 69 -1.75 -7.47 4.16
C ILE A 69 -1.15 -6.16 3.63
N THR A 70 -0.08 -6.24 2.84
CA THR A 70 0.67 -5.07 2.37
C THR A 70 0.14 -4.55 1.03
N PRO A 71 0.22 -3.23 0.76
CA PRO A 71 -0.14 -2.70 -0.56
C PRO A 71 0.80 -3.20 -1.68
N HIS A 72 2.04 -3.57 -1.36
CA HIS A 72 3.04 -4.03 -2.34
C HIS A 72 2.62 -5.31 -3.04
N ALA A 73 2.07 -6.29 -2.31
CA ALA A 73 1.62 -7.54 -2.88
C ALA A 73 0.56 -7.32 -3.97
N TRP A 74 -0.44 -6.49 -3.68
CA TRP A 74 -1.51 -6.15 -4.62
C TRP A 74 -1.01 -5.36 -5.82
N ALA A 75 -0.07 -4.42 -5.59
CA ALA A 75 0.55 -3.65 -6.66
C ALA A 75 1.33 -4.56 -7.63
N ILE A 76 2.16 -5.45 -7.11
CA ILE A 76 2.98 -6.38 -7.91
C ILE A 76 2.09 -7.29 -8.75
N GLU A 77 1.05 -7.88 -8.16
CA GLU A 77 0.10 -8.74 -8.88
C GLU A 77 -0.63 -7.98 -10.00
N ALA A 78 -1.09 -6.76 -9.72
CA ALA A 78 -1.75 -5.93 -10.73
C ALA A 78 -0.81 -5.56 -11.89
N TYR A 79 0.45 -5.18 -11.60
CA TYR A 79 1.43 -4.90 -12.64
C TYR A 79 1.81 -6.13 -13.45
N GLN A 80 1.98 -7.29 -12.80
CA GLN A 80 2.27 -8.54 -13.50
C GLN A 80 1.11 -8.97 -14.41
N ALA A 81 -0.14 -8.83 -13.97
CA ALA A 81 -1.30 -9.12 -14.82
C ALA A 81 -1.36 -8.19 -16.04
N VAL A 82 -1.29 -6.87 -15.82
CA VAL A 82 -1.53 -5.88 -16.86
C VAL A 82 -0.36 -5.72 -17.83
N ILE A 83 0.87 -5.63 -17.30
CA ILE A 83 2.08 -5.34 -18.10
C ILE A 83 2.67 -6.64 -18.65
N TRP A 84 2.90 -7.62 -17.78
CA TRP A 84 3.63 -8.83 -18.17
C TRP A 84 2.75 -9.85 -18.90
N ARG A 85 1.60 -10.19 -18.33
CA ARG A 85 0.68 -11.18 -18.92
C ARG A 85 -0.25 -10.59 -19.97
N ALA A 86 -0.37 -9.26 -20.02
CA ALA A 86 -1.33 -8.55 -20.87
C ALA A 86 -2.78 -9.04 -20.66
N GLU A 87 -3.14 -9.29 -19.41
CA GLU A 87 -4.46 -9.78 -19.01
C GLU A 87 -5.14 -8.81 -18.04
N PHE A 88 -6.45 -8.60 -18.24
CA PHE A 88 -7.30 -7.89 -17.29
C PHE A 88 -8.14 -8.89 -16.51
N THR A 89 -7.66 -9.27 -15.32
CA THR A 89 -8.30 -10.29 -14.48
C THR A 89 -9.07 -9.66 -13.32
N PRO A 90 -10.02 -10.38 -12.68
CA PRO A 90 -10.65 -9.94 -11.44
C PRO A 90 -9.63 -9.61 -10.33
N GLY A 91 -8.44 -10.23 -10.37
CA GLY A 91 -7.34 -9.92 -9.44
C GLY A 91 -6.82 -8.48 -9.57
N VAL A 92 -6.85 -7.90 -10.78
CA VAL A 92 -6.49 -6.49 -10.98
C VAL A 92 -7.48 -5.58 -10.27
N VAL A 93 -8.78 -5.84 -10.45
CA VAL A 93 -9.85 -5.05 -9.81
C VAL A 93 -9.82 -5.22 -8.29
N ALA A 94 -9.60 -6.44 -7.80
CA ALA A 94 -9.42 -6.69 -6.37
C ALA A 94 -8.20 -5.93 -5.81
N GLY A 95 -7.07 -5.94 -6.52
CA GLY A 95 -5.89 -5.18 -6.14
C GLY A 95 -6.15 -3.67 -6.08
N TRP A 96 -6.84 -3.13 -7.08
CA TRP A 96 -7.28 -1.74 -7.08
C TRP A 96 -8.18 -1.41 -5.90
N ALA A 97 -9.19 -2.25 -5.62
CA ALA A 97 -10.10 -2.06 -4.50
C ALA A 97 -9.35 -2.07 -3.15
N VAL A 98 -8.39 -2.98 -2.96
CA VAL A 98 -7.58 -3.02 -1.74
C VAL A 98 -6.69 -1.79 -1.61
N LEU A 99 -6.02 -1.35 -2.68
CA LEU A 99 -5.20 -0.14 -2.65
C LEU A 99 -6.03 1.11 -2.33
N THR A 100 -7.21 1.25 -2.94
CA THR A 100 -8.17 2.31 -2.61
C THR A 100 -8.61 2.21 -1.15
N GLY A 101 -8.96 1.01 -0.68
CA GLY A 101 -9.37 0.78 0.71
C GLY A 101 -8.29 1.17 1.72
N LEU A 102 -7.03 0.78 1.48
CA LEU A 102 -5.89 1.12 2.33
C LEU A 102 -5.61 2.62 2.34
N GLY A 103 -5.66 3.28 1.19
CA GLY A 103 -5.49 4.74 1.11
C GLY A 103 -6.60 5.49 1.83
N ALA A 104 -7.86 5.10 1.62
CA ALA A 104 -9.01 5.70 2.28
C ALA A 104 -9.00 5.46 3.80
N ALA A 105 -8.65 4.24 4.23
CA ALA A 105 -8.52 3.92 5.65
C ALA A 105 -7.41 4.74 6.31
N GLY A 106 -6.24 4.84 5.68
CA GLY A 106 -5.13 5.66 6.18
C GLY A 106 -5.50 7.14 6.30
N LEU A 107 -6.12 7.71 5.26
CA LEU A 107 -6.64 9.08 5.30
C LEU A 107 -7.70 9.26 6.41
N GLY A 108 -8.64 8.32 6.54
CA GLY A 108 -9.65 8.35 7.59
C GLY A 108 -9.06 8.34 8.99
N VAL A 109 -8.08 7.47 9.24
CA VAL A 109 -7.34 7.41 10.51
C VAL A 109 -6.65 8.74 10.78
N ALA A 110 -5.94 9.31 9.79
CA ALA A 110 -5.27 10.60 9.94
C ALA A 110 -6.25 11.71 10.34
N LEU A 111 -7.38 11.82 9.65
CA LEU A 111 -8.42 12.82 9.95
C LEU A 111 -9.01 12.64 11.34
N VAL A 112 -9.26 11.40 11.78
CA VAL A 112 -9.79 11.13 13.13
C VAL A 112 -8.77 11.52 14.20
N LEU A 113 -7.49 11.21 14.01
CA LEU A 113 -6.42 11.56 14.95
C LEU A 113 -6.25 13.07 15.08
N GLU A 114 -6.22 13.79 13.95
CA GLU A 114 -6.08 15.25 13.96
C GLU A 114 -7.30 15.95 14.58
N ARG A 115 -8.52 15.49 14.28
CA ARG A 115 -9.74 16.01 14.92
C ARG A 115 -9.72 15.82 16.44
N ARG A 116 -9.24 14.67 16.92
CA ARG A 116 -9.09 14.38 18.35
C ARG A 116 -8.04 15.26 19.03
N ARG A 117 -7.01 15.70 18.29
CA ARG A 117 -5.99 16.63 18.78
C ARG A 117 -6.54 18.05 18.87
N ALA A 118 -7.28 18.49 17.86
CA ALA A 118 -7.88 19.84 17.84
C ALA A 118 -9.00 20.04 18.88
N ALA A 119 -9.67 18.97 19.30
CA ALA A 119 -10.72 19.00 20.32
C ALA A 119 -10.20 18.94 21.77
N ARG A 120 -8.87 18.83 21.96
CA ARG A 120 -8.21 18.87 23.28
C ARG A 120 -7.62 20.25 23.51
#